data_AF-A0A2G0CKA5-F1
#
_entry.id   AF-A0A2G0CKA5-F1
#
_cell.length_a   1.000
_cell.length_b   1.000
_cell.length_c   1.000
_cell.angle_alpha   90.00
_cell.angle_beta   90.00
_cell.angle_gamma   90.00
#
_symmetry.space_group_name_H-M   'P 1'
#
loop_
_entity.id
_entity.type
_entity.pdbx_description
1 polymer ?
#
loop_
_entity_poly.entity_id
_entity_poly.type
_entity_poly.pdbx_seq_one_letter_code
_entity_poly.pdbx_strand_id
1 'polypeptide(L)'
;MQVSPLLCCLLLGLPLSGQSLLQQLADEVCNCMSAAEIVYPRLQAGRCIEDVAKAHPERIQDELQLSVLLAADRRRLGELLVDPLAEHCTALLALGAEEIDRPGPELKYSDFSLARAADAPAVGKWPPPDVPATTLRDAPTYLQTSGELLEIDRDVIRILLDSGRVLTLHYQPRQLRRSPPRTGQRLQITYTENWTADDRRVTYDLLEMR
;
A
#
# COMPACT_ATOMS: atom_id res chain seq x y z
N MET A 1 -71.72 -25.67 14.62
CA MET A 1 -70.29 -25.50 15.00
C MET A 1 -69.56 -24.94 13.79
N GLN A 2 -69.44 -23.62 13.71
CA GLN A 2 -68.77 -22.92 12.61
C GLN A 2 -67.33 -22.64 13.06
N VAL A 3 -66.37 -23.23 12.35
CA VAL A 3 -64.94 -23.02 12.57
C VAL A 3 -64.51 -21.84 11.72
N SER A 4 -64.09 -20.76 12.36
CA SER A 4 -63.70 -19.49 11.73
C SER A 4 -62.48 -19.64 10.80
N PRO A 5 -62.55 -19.19 9.53
CA PRO A 5 -61.45 -19.26 8.56
C PRO A 5 -60.48 -18.05 8.63
N LEU A 6 -60.43 -17.36 9.77
CA LEU A 6 -59.67 -16.10 9.92
C LEU A 6 -58.25 -16.29 10.47
N LEU A 7 -57.85 -17.51 10.84
CA LEU A 7 -56.55 -17.78 11.48
C LEU A 7 -55.43 -18.20 10.50
N CYS A 8 -55.71 -18.38 9.20
CA CYS A 8 -54.73 -18.92 8.24
C CYS A 8 -53.96 -17.85 7.44
N CYS A 9 -54.38 -16.59 7.44
CA CYS A 9 -53.72 -15.53 6.65
C CYS A 9 -52.64 -14.74 7.42
N LEU A 10 -52.40 -15.01 8.70
CA LEU A 10 -51.45 -14.24 9.53
C LEU A 10 -50.02 -14.80 9.56
N LEU A 11 -49.74 -15.92 8.88
CA LEU A 11 -48.39 -16.51 8.80
C LEU A 11 -47.63 -16.21 7.49
N LEU A 12 -48.21 -15.44 6.56
CA LEU A 12 -47.57 -15.04 5.30
C LEU A 12 -46.87 -13.66 5.36
N GLY A 13 -46.79 -13.05 6.54
CA GLY A 13 -46.18 -11.73 6.76
C GLY A 13 -44.81 -11.77 7.43
N LEU A 14 -44.13 -12.92 7.47
CA LEU A 14 -42.72 -12.94 7.84
C LEU A 14 -41.96 -12.16 6.75
N PRO A 15 -41.32 -11.02 7.05
CA PRO A 15 -40.45 -10.39 6.08
C PRO A 15 -39.43 -11.46 5.70
N LEU A 16 -39.36 -11.83 4.41
CA LEU A 16 -38.18 -12.52 3.91
C LEU A 16 -37.03 -11.58 4.23
N SER A 17 -36.33 -11.86 5.33
CA SER A 17 -35.20 -11.11 5.81
C SER A 17 -34.25 -10.98 4.63
N GLY A 18 -34.11 -9.75 4.14
CA GLY A 18 -33.24 -9.42 3.03
C GLY A 18 -31.88 -10.01 3.32
N GLN A 19 -31.46 -10.97 2.49
CA GLN A 19 -30.06 -11.34 2.46
C GLN A 19 -29.29 -10.05 2.21
N SER A 20 -28.27 -9.79 3.05
CA SER A 20 -27.44 -8.62 2.84
C SER A 20 -26.87 -8.69 1.41
N LEU A 21 -26.79 -7.56 0.71
CA LEU A 21 -26.24 -7.54 -0.66
C LEU A 21 -24.86 -8.21 -0.72
N LEU A 22 -24.05 -8.06 0.34
CA LEU A 22 -22.76 -8.74 0.45
C LEU A 22 -22.88 -10.27 0.43
N GLN A 23 -23.90 -10.83 1.07
CA GLN A 23 -24.18 -12.27 1.03
C GLN A 23 -24.50 -12.72 -0.40
N GLN A 24 -25.38 -11.98 -1.08
CA GLN A 24 -25.77 -12.30 -2.45
C GLN A 24 -24.56 -12.23 -3.40
N LEU A 25 -23.76 -11.17 -3.30
CA LEU A 25 -22.55 -11.02 -4.11
C LEU A 25 -21.52 -12.13 -3.81
N ALA A 26 -21.37 -12.52 -2.54
CA ALA A 26 -20.50 -13.63 -2.16
C ALA A 26 -20.97 -14.97 -2.75
N ASP A 27 -22.28 -15.24 -2.75
CA ASP A 27 -22.85 -16.45 -3.37
C ASP A 27 -22.58 -16.48 -4.88
N GLU A 28 -22.74 -15.35 -5.57
CA GLU A 28 -22.46 -15.23 -7.01
C GLU A 28 -20.97 -15.42 -7.32
N VAL A 29 -20.07 -14.84 -6.51
CA VAL A 29 -18.63 -15.04 -6.63
C VAL A 29 -18.27 -16.51 -6.39
N CYS A 30 -18.85 -17.15 -5.38
CA CYS A 30 -18.60 -18.56 -5.10
C CYS A 30 -19.09 -19.47 -6.23
N ASN A 31 -20.26 -19.17 -6.81
CA ASN A 31 -20.79 -19.88 -7.97
C ASN A 31 -19.87 -19.72 -9.20
N CYS A 32 -19.31 -18.53 -9.42
CA CYS A 32 -18.32 -18.32 -10.48
C CYS A 32 -17.05 -19.15 -10.24
N MET A 33 -16.60 -19.27 -8.99
CA MET A 33 -15.43 -20.08 -8.64
C MET A 33 -15.65 -21.57 -8.82
N SER A 34 -16.86 -22.08 -8.57
CA SER A 34 -17.18 -23.52 -8.68
C SER A 34 -17.46 -24.00 -10.12
N ALA A 35 -17.75 -23.08 -11.05
CA ALA A 35 -18.17 -23.41 -12.40
C ALA A 35 -17.04 -23.86 -13.36
N ALA A 36 -15.77 -23.67 -13.00
CA ALA A 36 -14.64 -23.99 -13.86
C ALA A 36 -13.52 -24.72 -13.10
N GLU A 37 -12.77 -25.57 -13.81
CA GLU A 37 -11.58 -26.21 -13.28
C GLU A 37 -10.54 -25.16 -12.86
N ILE A 38 -10.26 -25.09 -11.56
CA ILE A 38 -9.47 -24.02 -10.96
C ILE A 38 -7.98 -24.30 -11.15
N VAL A 39 -7.40 -23.79 -12.24
CA VAL A 39 -5.94 -23.88 -12.47
C VAL A 39 -5.17 -22.84 -11.65
N TYR A 40 -5.74 -21.65 -11.47
CA TYR A 40 -5.11 -20.53 -10.73
C TYR A 40 -6.12 -19.84 -9.79
N PRO A 41 -6.27 -20.33 -8.55
CA PRO A 41 -7.33 -19.89 -7.64
C PRO A 41 -7.36 -18.37 -7.39
N ARG A 42 -6.19 -17.75 -7.15
CA ARG A 42 -6.10 -16.32 -6.85
C ARG A 42 -6.50 -15.44 -8.04
N LEU A 43 -6.07 -15.82 -9.25
CA LEU A 43 -6.41 -15.09 -10.46
C LEU A 43 -7.89 -15.22 -10.80
N GLN A 44 -8.45 -16.41 -10.61
CA GLN A 44 -9.86 -16.69 -10.87
C GLN A 44 -10.78 -15.97 -9.88
N ALA A 45 -10.45 -15.97 -8.58
CA ALA A 45 -11.21 -15.22 -7.58
C ALA A 45 -11.28 -13.72 -7.92
N GLY A 46 -10.14 -13.13 -8.31
CA GLY A 46 -10.10 -11.72 -8.76
C GLY A 46 -11.00 -11.45 -9.96
N ARG A 47 -11.02 -12.35 -10.95
CA ARG A 47 -11.91 -12.25 -12.12
C ARG A 47 -13.38 -12.39 -11.76
N CYS A 48 -13.72 -13.38 -10.92
CA CYS A 48 -15.09 -13.59 -10.46
C CYS A 48 -15.64 -12.37 -9.71
N ILE A 49 -14.85 -11.77 -8.81
CA ILE A 49 -15.23 -10.53 -8.12
C ILE A 49 -15.44 -9.39 -9.13
N GLU A 50 -14.56 -9.26 -10.13
CA GLU A 50 -14.68 -8.23 -11.15
C GLU A 50 -15.93 -8.40 -12.02
N ASP A 51 -16.24 -9.63 -12.44
CA ASP A 51 -17.40 -9.94 -13.28
C ASP A 51 -18.72 -9.73 -12.52
N VAL A 52 -18.79 -10.18 -11.27
CA VAL A 52 -19.95 -9.95 -10.39
C VAL A 52 -20.13 -8.47 -10.11
N ALA A 53 -19.06 -7.73 -9.83
CA ALA A 53 -19.14 -6.28 -9.61
C ALA A 53 -19.66 -5.55 -10.86
N LYS A 54 -19.22 -5.95 -12.06
CA LYS A 54 -19.70 -5.38 -13.34
C LYS A 54 -21.16 -5.72 -13.64
N ALA A 55 -21.68 -6.84 -13.13
CA ALA A 55 -23.07 -7.23 -13.29
C ALA A 55 -24.02 -6.41 -12.41
N HIS A 56 -23.54 -5.87 -11.27
CA HIS A 56 -24.37 -5.18 -10.27
C HIS A 56 -23.90 -3.76 -9.90
N PRO A 57 -23.54 -2.88 -10.84
CA PRO A 57 -22.93 -1.59 -10.52
C PRO A 57 -23.86 -0.65 -9.74
N GLU A 58 -25.15 -0.58 -10.11
CA GLU A 58 -26.13 0.30 -9.48
C GLU A 58 -26.44 -0.13 -8.04
N ARG A 59 -26.65 -1.43 -7.80
CA ARG A 59 -26.92 -1.95 -6.46
C ARG A 59 -25.74 -1.78 -5.50
N ILE A 60 -24.52 -2.03 -5.99
CA ILE A 60 -23.29 -1.81 -5.22
C ILE A 60 -23.13 -0.33 -4.87
N GLN A 61 -23.45 0.57 -5.80
CA GLN A 61 -23.40 2.00 -5.54
C GLN A 61 -24.45 2.45 -4.53
N ASP A 62 -25.69 1.98 -4.66
CA ASP A 62 -26.80 2.43 -3.82
C ASP A 62 -26.69 1.93 -2.38
N GLU A 63 -26.29 0.67 -2.19
CA GLU A 63 -26.25 0.06 -0.85
C GLU A 63 -24.88 0.20 -0.16
N LEU A 64 -23.77 0.11 -0.91
CA LEU A 64 -22.41 0.12 -0.34
C LEU A 64 -21.69 1.46 -0.56
N GLN A 65 -22.25 2.37 -1.36
CA GLN A 65 -21.62 3.64 -1.72
C GLN A 65 -20.25 3.45 -2.39
N LEU A 66 -20.09 2.36 -3.16
CA LEU A 66 -18.85 2.01 -3.87
C LEU A 66 -19.04 2.17 -5.37
N SER A 67 -18.04 2.71 -6.07
CA SER A 67 -18.03 2.77 -7.53
C SER A 67 -17.20 1.64 -8.14
N VAL A 68 -17.86 0.73 -8.87
CA VAL A 68 -17.17 -0.38 -9.56
C VAL A 68 -16.15 0.09 -10.59
N LEU A 69 -16.24 1.34 -11.07
CA LEU A 69 -15.28 1.92 -12.02
C LEU A 69 -13.93 2.25 -11.37
N LEU A 70 -13.91 2.56 -10.07
CA LEU A 70 -12.69 2.95 -9.36
C LEU A 70 -11.95 1.71 -8.84
N ALA A 71 -10.66 1.62 -9.15
CA ALA A 71 -9.82 0.49 -8.73
C ALA A 71 -9.62 0.39 -7.20
N ALA A 72 -9.80 1.49 -6.48
CA ALA A 72 -9.76 1.50 -5.01
C ALA A 72 -11.04 0.87 -4.42
N ASP A 73 -12.20 1.23 -4.94
CA ASP A 73 -13.50 0.74 -4.48
C ASP A 73 -13.70 -0.74 -4.82
N ARG A 74 -13.20 -1.21 -5.97
CA ARG A 74 -13.17 -2.65 -6.29
C ARG A 74 -12.33 -3.46 -5.29
N ARG A 75 -11.20 -2.91 -4.84
CA ARG A 75 -10.39 -3.54 -3.80
C ARG A 75 -11.14 -3.59 -2.48
N ARG A 76 -11.78 -2.48 -2.11
CA ARG A 76 -12.60 -2.39 -0.89
C ARG A 76 -13.81 -3.33 -0.92
N LEU A 77 -14.45 -3.50 -2.07
CA LEU A 77 -15.50 -4.51 -2.25
C LEU A 77 -14.95 -5.93 -2.02
N GLY A 78 -13.76 -6.23 -2.56
CA GLY A 78 -13.08 -7.50 -2.30
C GLY A 78 -12.83 -7.75 -0.82
N GLU A 79 -12.41 -6.72 -0.07
CA GLU A 79 -12.22 -6.80 1.39
C GLU A 79 -13.52 -7.08 2.14
N LEU A 80 -14.63 -6.43 1.75
CA LEU A 80 -15.95 -6.64 2.36
C LEU A 80 -16.52 -8.04 2.08
N LEU A 81 -16.10 -8.67 0.99
CA LEU A 81 -16.56 -10.01 0.61
C LEU A 81 -15.76 -11.13 1.29
N VAL A 82 -14.64 -10.85 1.96
CA VAL A 82 -13.77 -11.88 2.57
C VAL A 82 -14.54 -12.72 3.58
N ASP A 83 -15.17 -12.08 4.56
CA ASP A 83 -15.89 -12.77 5.63
C ASP A 83 -17.06 -13.62 5.11
N PRO A 84 -18.01 -13.10 4.30
CA PRO A 84 -19.12 -13.92 3.80
C PRO A 84 -18.64 -15.05 2.87
N LEU A 85 -17.56 -14.84 2.10
CA LEU A 85 -16.98 -15.91 1.30
C LEU A 85 -16.31 -16.99 2.17
N ALA A 86 -15.64 -16.61 3.25
CA ALA A 86 -15.00 -17.55 4.17
C ALA A 86 -16.04 -18.42 4.91
N GLU A 87 -17.20 -17.85 5.25
CA GLU A 87 -18.26 -18.57 5.96
C GLU A 87 -19.06 -19.50 5.05
N HIS A 88 -19.27 -19.13 3.78
CA HIS A 88 -20.27 -19.79 2.93
C HIS A 88 -19.73 -20.41 1.64
N CYS A 89 -18.50 -20.11 1.22
CA CYS A 89 -17.98 -20.63 -0.04
C CYS A 89 -17.23 -21.97 0.11
N THR A 90 -17.93 -23.05 -0.21
CA THR A 90 -17.37 -24.42 -0.16
C THR A 90 -16.18 -24.63 -1.10
N ALA A 91 -16.16 -23.95 -2.25
CA ALA A 91 -15.04 -24.02 -3.20
C ALA A 91 -13.74 -23.47 -2.60
N LEU A 92 -13.82 -22.39 -1.82
CA LEU A 92 -12.66 -21.81 -1.12
C LEU A 92 -12.21 -22.69 0.06
N LEU A 93 -13.16 -23.28 0.80
CA LEU A 93 -12.84 -24.21 1.88
C LEU A 93 -12.09 -25.45 1.38
N ALA A 94 -12.48 -25.99 0.22
CA ALA A 94 -11.80 -27.13 -0.40
C ALA A 94 -10.36 -26.78 -0.81
N LEU A 95 -10.13 -25.59 -1.36
CA LEU A 95 -8.80 -25.11 -1.73
C LEU A 95 -7.91 -24.88 -0.51
N GLY A 96 -8.46 -24.33 0.58
CA GLY A 96 -7.71 -24.12 1.83
C GLY A 96 -7.29 -25.43 2.49
N ALA A 97 -8.14 -26.47 2.43
CA ALA A 97 -7.80 -27.80 2.94
C ALA A 97 -6.63 -28.44 2.17
N GLU A 98 -6.63 -28.33 0.83
CA GLU A 98 -5.51 -28.84 0.01
C GLU A 98 -4.18 -28.08 0.25
N GLU A 99 -4.24 -26.78 0.56
CA GLU A 99 -3.04 -25.97 0.82
C GLU A 99 -2.45 -26.25 2.21
N ILE A 100 -3.29 -26.57 3.21
CA ILE A 100 -2.85 -26.96 4.57
C ILE A 100 -2.31 -28.39 4.59
N ASP A 101 -2.92 -29.32 3.84
CA ASP A 101 -2.52 -30.73 3.80
C ASP A 101 -1.41 -31.02 2.77
N ARG A 102 -1.05 -30.07 1.90
CA ARG A 102 0.21 -30.15 1.16
C ARG A 102 1.35 -29.80 2.11
N PRO A 103 2.28 -30.73 2.41
CA PRO A 103 3.57 -30.36 2.94
C PRO A 103 4.35 -29.70 1.81
N GLY A 104 4.01 -28.45 1.49
CA GLY A 104 4.91 -27.58 0.78
C GLY A 104 6.17 -27.49 1.65
N PRO A 105 7.37 -27.71 1.10
CA PRO A 105 8.57 -27.43 1.88
C PRO A 105 8.44 -25.99 2.37
N GLU A 106 8.52 -25.76 3.68
CA GLU A 106 8.72 -24.41 4.21
C GLU A 106 9.91 -23.83 3.45
N LEU A 107 9.65 -22.94 2.49
CA LEU A 107 10.69 -22.36 1.66
C LEU A 107 11.54 -21.50 2.58
N LYS A 108 12.62 -22.06 3.10
CA LYS A 108 13.61 -21.29 3.82
C LYS A 108 14.29 -20.41 2.78
N TYR A 109 14.64 -19.19 3.16
CA TYR A 109 15.36 -18.26 2.28
C TYR A 109 16.65 -18.88 1.69
N SER A 110 17.17 -19.96 2.30
CA SER A 110 18.31 -20.77 1.81
C SER A 110 18.02 -21.66 0.61
N ASP A 111 16.76 -21.98 0.34
CA ASP A 111 16.38 -23.02 -0.63
C ASP A 111 16.23 -22.45 -2.05
N PHE A 112 16.21 -21.11 -2.15
CA PHE A 112 16.39 -20.42 -3.42
C PHE A 112 17.86 -20.49 -3.81
N SER A 113 18.19 -21.50 -4.62
CA SER A 113 19.43 -21.49 -5.38
C SER A 113 19.39 -20.26 -6.28
N LEU A 114 20.09 -19.19 -5.89
CA LEU A 114 20.39 -18.07 -6.79
C LEU A 114 21.14 -18.69 -7.96
N ALA A 115 20.42 -18.97 -9.04
CA ALA A 115 20.99 -19.34 -10.31
C ALA A 115 21.79 -18.13 -10.81
N ARG A 116 23.03 -17.99 -10.31
CA ARG A 116 24.09 -17.32 -11.06
C ARG A 116 24.21 -18.16 -12.33
N ALA A 117 23.57 -17.70 -13.40
CA ALA A 117 23.81 -18.19 -14.73
C ALA A 117 25.30 -17.99 -15.02
N ALA A 118 26.10 -19.05 -14.78
CA ALA A 118 27.53 -19.04 -14.99
C ALA A 118 27.90 -19.14 -16.48
N ASP A 119 26.95 -19.52 -17.35
CA ASP A 119 27.24 -19.89 -18.74
C ASP A 119 26.39 -19.18 -19.81
N ALA A 120 25.73 -18.05 -19.48
CA ALA A 120 25.21 -17.20 -20.54
C ALA A 120 26.37 -16.35 -21.10
N PRO A 121 26.73 -16.44 -22.40
CA PRO A 121 27.69 -15.52 -22.98
C PRO A 121 27.12 -14.11 -22.79
N ALA A 122 27.87 -13.26 -22.10
CA ALA A 122 27.52 -11.88 -21.84
C ALA A 122 27.36 -11.16 -23.19
N VAL A 123 26.13 -11.13 -23.71
CA VAL A 123 25.77 -10.23 -24.79
C VAL A 123 25.87 -8.84 -24.17
N GLY A 124 27.00 -8.18 -24.40
CA GLY A 124 27.26 -6.83 -23.96
C GLY A 124 26.22 -5.89 -24.58
N LYS A 125 25.11 -5.70 -23.89
CA LYS A 125 24.16 -4.63 -24.20
C LYS A 125 24.88 -3.33 -23.92
N TRP A 126 25.13 -2.58 -24.99
CA TRP A 126 25.65 -1.21 -24.93
C TRP A 126 24.48 -0.23 -24.98
N PRO A 127 24.47 0.81 -24.14
CA PRO A 127 25.43 1.12 -23.07
C PRO A 127 25.33 0.14 -21.89
N PRO A 128 26.41 -0.03 -21.09
CA PRO A 128 26.37 -0.84 -19.88
C PRO A 128 25.20 -0.39 -18.99
N PRO A 129 24.48 -1.32 -18.34
CA PRO A 129 23.42 -0.95 -17.42
C PRO A 129 24.01 -0.04 -16.35
N ASP A 130 23.31 1.07 -16.07
CA ASP A 130 23.69 1.98 -14.99
C ASP A 130 23.91 1.17 -13.71
N VAL A 131 25.00 1.46 -13.02
CA VAL A 131 25.34 0.80 -11.75
C VAL A 131 24.12 0.95 -10.85
N PRO A 132 23.56 -0.14 -10.28
CA PRO A 132 22.42 -0.03 -9.39
C PRO A 132 22.83 0.87 -8.24
N ALA A 133 22.27 2.08 -8.19
CA ALA A 133 22.40 2.95 -7.06
C ALA A 133 21.81 2.20 -5.87
N THR A 134 22.67 1.60 -5.04
CA THR A 134 22.31 1.06 -3.73
C THR A 134 21.89 2.21 -2.85
N THR A 135 20.70 2.72 -3.10
CA THR A 135 20.00 3.60 -2.20
C THR A 135 19.32 2.69 -1.18
N LEU A 136 20.09 2.26 -0.18
CA LEU A 136 19.54 1.98 1.14
C LEU A 136 18.91 3.30 1.60
N ARG A 137 17.66 3.55 1.18
CA ARG A 137 16.86 4.67 1.67
C ARG A 137 16.37 4.27 3.05
N ASP A 138 17.23 4.41 4.04
CA ASP A 138 16.75 4.71 5.38
C ASP A 138 15.88 5.97 5.27
N ALA A 139 14.73 5.98 5.95
CA ALA A 139 13.85 7.15 5.96
C ALA A 139 14.68 8.38 6.39
N PRO A 140 14.50 9.56 5.76
CA PRO A 140 15.31 10.72 6.06
C PRO A 140 15.18 11.07 7.55
N THR A 141 16.28 10.95 8.28
CA THR A 141 16.33 11.35 9.68
C THR A 141 16.30 12.87 9.74
N TYR A 142 15.18 13.41 10.17
CA TYR A 142 15.03 14.84 10.44
C TYR A 142 15.75 15.17 11.74
N LEU A 143 16.76 16.03 11.67
CA LEU A 143 17.50 16.51 12.82
C LEU A 143 17.09 17.94 13.14
N GLN A 144 16.98 18.26 14.43
CA GLN A 144 16.64 19.59 14.90
C GLN A 144 17.74 20.10 15.84
N THR A 145 18.20 21.33 15.62
CA THR A 145 19.19 21.97 16.49
C THR A 145 18.98 23.48 16.55
N SER A 146 19.75 24.17 17.40
CA SER A 146 19.77 25.62 17.48
C SER A 146 21.18 26.16 17.39
N GLY A 147 21.32 27.35 16.81
CA GLY A 147 22.61 28.02 16.73
C GLY A 147 22.50 29.45 16.22
N GLU A 148 23.64 30.12 16.16
CA GLU A 148 23.76 31.49 15.68
C GLU A 148 24.15 31.50 14.20
N LEU A 149 23.40 32.24 13.38
CA LEU A 149 23.70 32.39 11.97
C LEU A 149 24.97 33.23 11.77
N LEU A 150 26.00 32.66 11.16
CA LEU A 150 27.25 33.35 10.87
C LEU A 150 27.23 34.01 9.49
N GLU A 151 26.80 33.27 8.48
CA GLU A 151 26.95 33.67 7.08
C GLU A 151 25.85 33.05 6.21
N ILE A 152 25.37 33.82 5.22
CA ILE A 152 24.44 33.37 4.18
C ILE A 152 25.12 33.62 2.84
N ASP A 153 25.43 32.54 2.14
CA ASP A 153 25.91 32.54 0.76
C ASP A 153 24.77 32.27 -0.23
N ARG A 154 25.08 32.03 -1.50
CA ARG A 154 24.07 31.83 -2.55
C ARG A 154 23.22 30.57 -2.36
N ASP A 155 23.83 29.50 -1.88
CA ASP A 155 23.24 28.15 -1.76
C ASP A 155 23.60 27.45 -0.44
N VAL A 156 24.35 28.14 0.43
CA VAL A 156 24.85 27.61 1.69
C VAL A 156 24.62 28.63 2.81
N ILE A 157 24.28 28.14 4.01
CA ILE A 157 24.32 28.91 5.25
C ILE A 157 25.26 28.26 6.26
N ARG A 158 25.91 29.08 7.08
CA ARG A 158 26.78 28.63 8.16
C ARG A 158 26.20 29.02 9.50
N ILE A 159 26.06 28.04 10.39
CA ILE A 159 25.48 28.22 11.72
C ILE A 159 26.47 27.74 12.77
N LEU A 160 26.76 28.60 13.75
CA LEU A 160 27.51 28.23 14.94
C LEU A 160 26.56 27.53 15.91
N LEU A 161 26.73 26.23 16.09
CA LEU A 161 25.96 25.45 17.04
C LEU A 161 26.38 25.75 18.48
N ASP A 162 25.51 25.42 19.44
CA ASP A 162 25.81 25.54 20.88
C ASP A 162 27.01 24.71 21.34
N SER A 163 27.38 23.69 20.56
CA SER A 163 28.59 22.89 20.78
C SER A 163 29.90 23.62 20.42
N GLY A 164 29.82 24.83 19.85
CA GLY A 164 30.97 25.56 19.30
C GLY A 164 31.40 25.08 17.90
N ARG A 165 30.69 24.12 17.32
CA ARG A 165 30.94 23.63 15.94
C ARG A 165 30.21 24.49 14.92
N VAL A 166 30.82 24.68 13.76
CA VAL A 166 30.16 25.33 12.61
C VAL A 166 29.52 24.27 11.73
N LEU A 167 28.20 24.38 11.53
CA LEU A 167 27.42 23.55 10.63
C LEU A 167 27.18 24.30 9.32
N THR A 168 27.50 23.65 8.20
CA THR A 168 27.32 24.18 6.85
C THR A 168 26.13 23.47 6.22
N LEU A 169 25.07 24.21 5.90
CA LEU A 169 23.81 23.67 5.39
C LEU A 169 23.54 24.20 3.99
N HIS A 170 23.21 23.32 3.05
CA HIS A 170 22.68 23.72 1.76
C HIS A 170 21.21 24.10 1.89
N TYR A 171 20.79 25.11 1.16
CA TYR A 171 19.40 25.55 1.18
C TYR A 171 18.94 26.02 -0.21
N GLN A 172 17.64 25.98 -0.44
CA GLN A 172 17.05 26.56 -1.63
C GLN A 172 16.75 28.04 -1.39
N PRO A 173 17.14 28.97 -2.29
CA PRO A 173 16.89 30.41 -2.13
C PRO A 173 15.43 30.79 -1.87
N ARG A 174 14.48 29.93 -2.24
CA ARG A 174 13.04 30.12 -1.99
C ARG A 174 12.68 30.03 -0.50
N GLN A 175 13.42 29.27 0.31
CA GLN A 175 13.16 29.08 1.74
C GLN A 175 13.34 30.38 2.54
N LEU A 176 14.29 31.25 2.14
CA LEU A 176 14.56 32.51 2.83
C LEU A 176 13.71 33.69 2.37
N ARG A 177 12.84 33.53 1.35
CA ARG A 177 12.10 34.67 0.76
C ARG A 177 11.08 35.30 1.69
N ARG A 178 10.48 34.51 2.59
CA ARG A 178 9.38 34.98 3.45
C ARG A 178 9.87 35.76 4.67
N SER A 179 11.02 35.36 5.21
CA SER A 179 11.65 36.00 6.36
C SER A 179 13.16 35.78 6.27
N PRO A 180 13.92 36.72 5.67
CA PRO A 180 15.35 36.59 5.56
C PRO A 180 15.98 36.75 6.96
N PRO A 181 16.72 35.74 7.45
CA PRO A 181 17.37 35.81 8.75
C PRO A 181 18.54 36.78 8.69
N ARG A 182 18.94 37.33 9.83
CA ARG A 182 20.09 38.23 9.94
C ARG A 182 21.30 37.50 10.51
N THR A 183 22.49 37.81 10.03
CA THR A 183 23.74 37.38 10.69
C THR A 183 23.73 37.80 12.16
N GLY A 184 24.16 36.90 13.04
CA GLY A 184 24.11 37.02 14.50
C GLY A 184 22.76 36.62 15.12
N GLN A 185 21.74 36.30 14.32
CA GLN A 185 20.46 35.84 14.83
C GLN A 185 20.57 34.38 15.27
N ARG A 186 20.02 34.08 16.45
CA ARG A 186 19.84 32.70 16.92
C ARG A 186 18.58 32.10 16.31
N LEU A 187 18.73 30.92 15.72
CA LEU A 187 17.70 30.25 14.93
C LEU A 187 17.52 28.80 15.38
N GLN A 188 16.30 28.30 15.29
CA GLN A 188 16.02 26.88 15.38
C GLN A 188 15.93 26.31 13.96
N ILE A 189 16.74 25.29 13.68
CA ILE A 189 16.85 24.71 12.34
C ILE A 189 16.48 23.24 12.34
N THR A 190 15.79 22.84 11.27
CA THR A 190 15.49 21.44 10.94
C THR A 190 16.22 21.11 9.64
N TYR A 191 17.01 20.04 9.64
CA TYR A 191 17.85 19.65 8.50
C TYR A 191 17.90 18.13 8.33
N THR A 192 18.35 17.67 7.17
CA THR A 192 18.60 16.25 6.88
C THR A 192 20.05 16.01 6.52
N GLU A 193 20.56 14.85 6.92
CA GLU A 193 21.87 14.36 6.48
C GLU A 193 21.73 13.56 5.20
N ASN A 194 22.44 13.97 4.15
CA ASN A 194 22.49 13.27 2.88
C ASN A 194 23.88 12.65 2.71
N TRP A 195 23.89 11.32 2.65
CA TRP A 195 25.07 10.53 2.40
C TRP A 195 25.24 10.40 0.89
N THR A 196 26.20 11.13 0.31
CA THR A 196 26.56 10.94 -1.09
C THR A 196 27.58 9.80 -1.20
N ALA A 197 27.19 8.72 -1.88
CA ALA A 197 28.02 7.52 -2.05
C ALA A 197 29.34 7.82 -2.79
N ASP A 198 29.32 8.83 -3.66
CA ASP A 198 30.46 9.18 -4.52
C ASP A 198 31.58 9.94 -3.79
N ASP A 199 31.25 10.75 -2.78
CA ASP A 199 32.20 11.70 -2.18
C ASP A 199 32.67 11.34 -0.76
N ARG A 200 32.16 10.25 -0.15
CA ARG A 200 32.37 9.90 1.28
C ARG A 200 32.15 11.09 2.22
N ARG A 201 31.29 12.04 1.83
CA ARG A 201 30.99 13.25 2.58
C ARG A 201 29.52 13.24 2.95
N VAL A 202 29.23 13.70 4.17
CA VAL A 202 27.87 14.00 4.61
C VAL A 202 27.59 15.44 4.22
N THR A 203 26.59 15.65 3.37
CA THR A 203 26.03 16.98 3.13
C THR A 203 24.81 17.17 4.02
N TYR A 204 24.56 18.41 4.41
CA TYR A 204 23.43 18.74 5.28
C TYR A 204 22.50 19.69 4.55
N ASP A 205 21.23 19.31 4.42
CA ASP A 205 20.25 20.12 3.69
C ASP A 205 19.24 20.72 4.66
N LEU A 206 19.11 22.05 4.62
CA LEU A 206 18.16 22.79 5.42
C LEU A 206 16.74 22.54 4.93
N LEU A 207 15.84 22.20 5.85
CA LEU A 207 14.42 22.03 5.57
C LEU A 207 13.60 23.21 6.07
N GLU A 208 13.81 23.58 7.33
CA GLU A 208 13.06 24.65 7.99
C GLU A 208 13.97 25.44 8.93
N MET A 209 13.65 26.72 9.09
CA MET A 209 14.34 27.65 9.96
C MET A 209 13.30 28.56 10.63
N ARG A 210 13.37 28.67 11.95
CA ARG A 210 12.47 29.46 12.79
C ARG A 210 13.25 30.44 13.66
#